data_AF-A0A2G9FVR9-F1
#
_entry.id   AF-A0A2G9FVR9-F1
#
_cell.length_a   1.000
_cell.length_b   1.000
_cell.length_c   1.000
_cell.angle_alpha   90.00
_cell.angle_beta   90.00
_cell.angle_gamma   90.00
#
_symmetry.space_group_name_H-M   'P 1'
#
loop_
_entity.id
_entity.type
_entity.pdbx_description
1 polymer ?
#
loop_
_entity_poly.entity_id
_entity_poly.type
_entity_poly.pdbx_seq_one_letter_code
_entity_poly.pdbx_strand_id
1 'polypeptide(L)'
;MDSLSSSFLQKHALHHSLPPPPPLRLLQLKISSVKIDEQYTKVPHLTKIFIRAQPKTTQTIRRRRRKNDFLTIFFNSLEDFICKFMDSPLRPSIDPNHVLSGNFAPVKELPPTACSVVSGSLPPSLNGAYIRNGPNPQFFPRGPYHLFDGDGMLHFITISDGEATLCSRFVKTYKYNLEREIGSPVIPNAFSAFNGLPASLARCAVTIGRVLARQYDPRRGIGAANTSLALIEGKLFALCESDLPYRIKLTPGGDIITLGRHESFGEPFMTMTAHPKIDADTGEAFAFRHSIFPPFLTYFRINAEGIKQPEIPIFSLNKASLIHDFAVTKNYAVFPDTQVLMEPREILKGRPPFRVDPEKVPRMGIIPRYAADEREMWWIEVPGCNIMHAVNAWEEDGGDTILMVAPNILEVEHSLERMDLIRASLERIEINVKKKTVRRRAVATGNLDFAVINPAYVGKKNRCAAWLITLYRLDPYTIVSFIPKLFSKIEKK
;
A
#
# COMPACT_ATOMS: atom_id res chain seq x y z
N MET A 1 -5.22 5.43 -4.67
CA MET A 1 -6.19 4.32 -4.63
C MET A 1 -5.41 3.03 -4.79
N ASP A 2 -4.40 2.90 -3.94
CA ASP A 2 -3.83 1.61 -3.56
C ASP A 2 -4.57 1.13 -2.32
N SER A 3 -4.49 -0.16 -2.06
CA SER A 3 -5.14 -0.88 -0.98
C SER A 3 -5.39 -0.06 0.29
N LEU A 4 -6.67 0.17 0.61
CA LEU A 4 -7.04 0.63 1.95
C LEU A 4 -6.93 -0.57 2.91
N SER A 5 -5.70 -0.87 3.36
CA SER A 5 -5.53 -1.74 4.53
C SER A 5 -6.07 -1.00 5.75
N SER A 6 -7.24 -1.43 6.21
CA SER A 6 -7.83 -1.01 7.46
C SER A 6 -7.63 -2.08 8.52
N SER A 7 -7.02 -1.72 9.64
CA SER A 7 -6.99 -2.58 10.83
C SER A 7 -7.81 -1.93 11.94
N PHE A 8 -8.62 -2.73 12.63
CA PHE A 8 -9.30 -2.36 13.86
C PHE A 8 -8.60 -3.07 15.02
N LEU A 9 -7.99 -2.33 15.94
CA LEU A 9 -7.24 -2.88 17.07
C LEU A 9 -8.12 -2.91 18.33
N GLN A 10 -8.43 -4.09 18.87
CA GLN A 10 -9.15 -4.24 20.14
C GLN A 10 -8.16 -4.47 21.30
N LYS A 11 -8.33 -3.78 22.43
CA LYS A 11 -7.57 -4.06 23.66
C LYS A 11 -8.15 -5.32 24.34
N HIS A 12 -7.29 -6.28 24.73
CA HIS A 12 -7.68 -7.55 25.32
C HIS A 12 -8.49 -7.40 26.63
N ALA A 13 -9.54 -8.22 26.78
CA ALA A 13 -10.12 -8.64 28.07
C ALA A 13 -10.79 -10.03 27.95
N LEU A 14 -10.80 -10.76 29.06
CA LEU A 14 -10.96 -12.20 29.28
C LEU A 14 -12.33 -12.85 28.98
N HIS A 15 -12.30 -14.19 28.88
CA HIS A 15 -13.39 -15.17 28.82
C HIS A 15 -14.75 -14.75 29.43
N HIS A 16 -15.85 -14.97 28.69
CA HIS A 16 -17.06 -15.68 29.14
C HIS A 16 -18.01 -15.93 27.95
N SER A 17 -18.62 -17.11 27.94
CA SER A 17 -19.55 -17.64 26.92
C SER A 17 -21.00 -17.20 27.15
N LEU A 18 -21.70 -16.68 26.12
CA LEU A 18 -23.16 -16.45 26.12
C LEU A 18 -23.79 -16.61 24.70
N PRO A 19 -25.11 -16.88 24.59
CA PRO A 19 -25.77 -17.63 23.49
C PRO A 19 -26.31 -16.73 22.34
N PRO A 20 -26.94 -17.27 21.25
CA PRO A 20 -27.05 -16.55 19.97
C PRO A 20 -28.22 -15.55 19.91
N PRO A 21 -28.17 -14.52 19.03
CA PRO A 21 -29.23 -13.50 18.91
C PRO A 21 -30.34 -13.89 17.89
N PRO A 22 -31.53 -13.28 17.98
CA PRO A 22 -32.69 -13.54 17.09
C PRO A 22 -32.60 -12.77 15.75
N PRO A 23 -33.48 -13.02 14.76
CA PRO A 23 -33.26 -12.60 13.37
C PRO A 23 -33.53 -11.09 13.14
N LEU A 24 -32.66 -10.47 12.35
CA LEU A 24 -32.65 -9.05 11.98
C LEU A 24 -33.75 -8.69 10.97
N ARG A 25 -34.55 -7.65 11.29
CA ARG A 25 -35.39 -6.92 10.32
C ARG A 25 -34.53 -5.92 9.53
N LEU A 26 -34.70 -5.92 8.21
CA LEU A 26 -34.08 -4.99 7.26
C LEU A 26 -34.62 -3.56 7.46
N LEU A 27 -33.75 -2.62 7.81
CA LEU A 27 -34.00 -1.18 7.69
C LEU A 27 -33.24 -0.65 6.47
N GLN A 28 -33.98 -0.13 5.49
CA GLN A 28 -33.44 0.61 4.35
C GLN A 28 -32.82 1.93 4.85
N LEU A 29 -31.50 2.05 4.73
CA LEU A 29 -30.78 3.31 4.97
C LEU A 29 -30.81 4.16 3.68
N LYS A 30 -31.48 5.31 3.73
CA LYS A 30 -31.31 6.40 2.75
C LYS A 30 -30.04 7.16 3.06
N ILE A 31 -29.15 7.30 2.08
CA ILE A 31 -27.91 8.07 2.17
C ILE A 31 -28.17 9.45 1.54
N SER A 32 -27.82 10.53 2.25
CA SER A 32 -27.73 11.89 1.72
C SER A 32 -26.37 12.48 2.07
N SER A 33 -25.70 13.11 1.10
CA SER A 33 -24.42 13.81 1.28
C SER A 33 -24.64 15.28 1.59
N VAL A 34 -23.80 15.85 2.47
CA VAL A 34 -23.77 17.29 2.78
C VAL A 34 -22.35 17.80 2.54
N LYS A 35 -22.23 18.88 1.76
CA LYS A 35 -20.99 19.67 1.59
C LYS A 35 -20.86 20.65 2.76
N ILE A 36 -19.67 20.78 3.33
CA ILE A 36 -19.34 21.78 4.35
C ILE A 36 -18.31 22.74 3.75
N ASP A 37 -18.63 24.03 3.69
CA ASP A 37 -17.70 25.11 3.38
C ASP A 37 -17.00 25.58 4.68
N GLU A 38 -15.68 25.74 4.65
CA GLU A 38 -14.88 26.25 5.78
C GLU A 38 -14.66 27.77 5.67
N GLN A 39 -15.13 28.54 6.67
CA GLN A 39 -14.65 29.89 6.98
C GLN A 39 -13.65 29.83 8.15
N TYR A 40 -12.45 30.37 7.94
CA TYR A 40 -11.37 30.46 8.95
C TYR A 40 -11.40 31.79 9.71
N THR A 41 -11.25 31.73 11.05
CA THR A 41 -10.92 32.89 11.91
C THR A 41 -9.51 32.74 12.48
N LYS A 42 -8.70 33.80 12.42
CA LYS A 42 -7.29 33.86 12.89
C LYS A 42 -7.20 34.24 14.37
N VAL A 43 -6.19 33.70 15.07
CA VAL A 43 -5.72 34.17 16.40
C VAL A 43 -4.17 34.19 16.43
N PRO A 44 -3.49 35.12 17.14
CA PRO A 44 -2.14 35.60 16.80
C PRO A 44 -0.95 34.95 17.54
N HIS A 45 0.23 35.20 16.96
CA HIS A 45 1.59 34.85 17.39
C HIS A 45 2.06 35.49 18.71
N LEU A 46 2.98 34.79 19.40
CA LEU A 46 3.94 35.40 20.34
C LEU A 46 5.32 34.75 20.21
N THR A 47 6.36 35.58 20.27
CA THR A 47 7.77 35.30 19.96
C THR A 47 8.64 35.64 21.18
N LYS A 48 9.71 34.86 21.44
CA LYS A 48 11.13 35.25 21.68
C LYS A 48 11.86 34.31 22.67
N ILE A 49 12.89 33.58 22.21
CA ILE A 49 14.36 33.80 22.28
C ILE A 49 15.01 33.12 23.49
N PHE A 50 16.01 32.25 23.25
CA PHE A 50 17.33 32.30 23.90
C PHE A 50 18.38 31.62 23.00
N ILE A 51 19.41 32.39 22.62
CA ILE A 51 20.56 31.95 21.84
C ILE A 51 21.75 31.80 22.80
N ARG A 52 22.40 30.63 22.82
CA ARG A 52 23.68 30.43 23.49
C ARG A 52 24.73 30.00 22.46
N ALA A 53 25.87 30.68 22.47
CA ALA A 53 26.95 30.53 21.49
C ALA A 53 27.73 29.22 21.65
N GLN A 54 28.21 28.67 20.53
CA GLN A 54 29.22 27.58 20.48
C GLN A 54 30.41 27.96 19.58
N PRO A 55 31.62 27.41 19.83
CA PRO A 55 32.86 27.93 19.26
C PRO A 55 33.34 27.19 17.98
N LYS A 56 33.97 27.98 17.08
CA LYS A 56 35.04 27.68 16.09
C LYS A 56 35.00 26.43 15.17
N THR A 57 33.91 25.68 15.06
CA THR A 57 33.64 24.76 13.91
C THR A 57 32.83 25.42 12.77
N THR A 58 32.48 26.69 12.94
CA THR A 58 31.41 27.36 12.21
C THR A 58 31.73 27.69 10.75
N GLN A 59 32.99 27.91 10.37
CA GLN A 59 33.33 28.29 8.99
C GLN A 59 33.27 27.11 8.01
N THR A 60 33.77 25.93 8.39
CA THR A 60 33.70 24.72 7.56
C THR A 60 32.27 24.22 7.44
N ILE A 61 31.51 24.25 8.54
CA ILE A 61 30.07 23.94 8.54
C ILE A 61 29.29 24.97 7.72
N ARG A 62 29.57 26.28 7.83
CA ARG A 62 28.92 27.33 7.03
C ARG A 62 29.27 27.25 5.54
N ARG A 63 30.53 26.96 5.17
CA ARG A 63 30.94 26.76 3.77
C ARG A 63 30.30 25.50 3.18
N ARG A 64 30.26 24.40 3.94
CA ARG A 64 29.57 23.16 3.53
C ARG A 64 28.06 23.36 3.41
N ARG A 65 27.44 24.09 4.35
CA ARG A 65 26.02 24.47 4.31
C ARG A 65 25.72 25.38 3.11
N ARG A 66 26.49 26.45 2.89
CA ARG A 66 26.35 27.33 1.71
C ARG A 66 26.55 26.61 0.37
N LYS A 67 27.52 25.68 0.28
CA LYS A 67 27.74 24.86 -0.92
C LYS A 67 26.57 23.91 -1.16
N ASN A 68 26.05 23.29 -0.09
CA ASN A 68 24.85 22.48 -0.16
C ASN A 68 23.64 23.32 -0.60
N ASP A 69 23.48 24.54 -0.09
CA ASP A 69 22.39 25.45 -0.46
C ASP A 69 22.46 25.81 -1.96
N PHE A 70 23.65 26.10 -2.50
CA PHE A 70 23.82 26.38 -3.95
C PHE A 70 23.51 25.16 -4.82
N LEU A 71 24.02 23.97 -4.47
CA LEU A 71 23.74 22.75 -5.21
C LEU A 71 22.25 22.38 -5.15
N THR A 72 21.61 22.61 -4.00
CA THR A 72 20.16 22.43 -3.86
C THR A 72 19.40 23.33 -4.81
N ILE A 73 19.72 24.64 -4.84
CA ILE A 73 19.10 25.59 -5.77
C ILE A 73 19.32 25.15 -7.22
N PHE A 74 20.54 24.75 -7.57
CA PHE A 74 20.87 24.30 -8.92
C PHE A 74 20.04 23.07 -9.35
N PHE A 75 20.04 22.00 -8.56
CA PHE A 75 19.28 20.79 -8.89
C PHE A 75 17.77 21.02 -8.84
N ASN A 76 17.27 21.87 -7.95
CA ASN A 76 15.85 22.24 -7.90
C ASN A 76 15.44 22.98 -9.18
N SER A 77 16.25 23.94 -9.64
CA SER A 77 16.02 24.67 -10.89
C SER A 77 16.07 23.75 -12.12
N LEU A 78 16.95 22.75 -12.13
CA LEU A 78 16.96 21.73 -13.20
C LEU A 78 15.69 20.88 -13.17
N GLU A 79 15.23 20.43 -12.00
CA GLU A 79 13.98 19.68 -11.90
C GLU A 79 12.78 20.52 -12.36
N ASP A 80 12.74 21.82 -12.02
CA ASP A 80 11.72 22.75 -12.51
C ASP A 80 11.74 22.89 -14.03
N PHE A 81 12.94 22.96 -14.61
CA PHE A 81 13.11 22.99 -16.06
C PHE A 81 12.58 21.70 -16.71
N ILE A 82 12.92 20.53 -16.16
CA ILE A 82 12.44 19.23 -16.65
C ILE A 82 10.91 19.19 -16.60
N CYS A 83 10.31 19.49 -15.44
CA CYS A 83 8.86 19.50 -15.25
C CYS A 83 8.15 20.42 -16.24
N LYS A 84 8.67 21.64 -16.44
CA LYS A 84 8.01 22.67 -17.24
C LYS A 84 8.16 22.48 -18.75
N PHE A 85 9.34 22.04 -19.20
CA PHE A 85 9.69 22.07 -20.62
C PHE A 85 9.88 20.69 -21.25
N MET A 86 10.14 19.65 -20.46
CA MET A 86 10.46 18.32 -20.98
C MET A 86 9.33 17.31 -20.75
N ASP A 87 8.63 17.38 -19.61
CA ASP A 87 7.49 16.50 -19.34
C ASP A 87 6.18 16.99 -20.02
N SER A 88 6.09 18.27 -20.38
CA SER A 88 4.87 18.85 -20.96
C SER A 88 4.69 18.46 -22.45
N PRO A 89 3.47 18.11 -22.90
CA PRO A 89 2.21 18.08 -22.15
C PRO A 89 2.02 16.81 -21.31
N LEU A 90 1.36 16.95 -20.16
CA LEU A 90 0.99 15.82 -19.29
C LEU A 90 -0.32 15.20 -19.77
N ARG A 91 -0.39 13.86 -19.75
CA ARG A 91 -1.66 13.13 -19.91
C ARG A 91 -2.47 13.20 -18.60
N PRO A 92 -3.82 13.15 -18.64
CA PRO A 92 -4.65 13.29 -17.44
C PRO A 92 -4.32 12.34 -16.29
N SER A 93 -3.87 11.11 -16.58
CA SER A 93 -3.53 10.11 -15.56
C SER A 93 -2.26 10.40 -14.77
N ILE A 94 -1.46 11.38 -15.20
CA ILE A 94 -0.27 11.84 -14.48
C ILE A 94 -0.23 13.36 -14.30
N ASP A 95 -1.29 14.09 -14.68
CA ASP A 95 -1.38 15.53 -14.43
C ASP A 95 -1.86 15.76 -12.98
N PRO A 96 -1.06 16.40 -12.11
CA PRO A 96 -1.44 16.65 -10.72
C PRO A 96 -2.78 17.39 -10.58
N ASN A 97 -3.12 18.29 -11.52
CA ASN A 97 -4.38 19.04 -11.46
C ASN A 97 -5.60 18.15 -11.69
N HIS A 98 -5.43 17.05 -12.42
CA HIS A 98 -6.47 16.04 -12.63
C HIS A 98 -6.43 14.98 -11.52
N VAL A 99 -5.26 14.41 -11.24
CA VAL A 99 -5.06 13.29 -10.30
C VAL A 99 -5.37 13.70 -8.85
N LEU A 100 -5.03 14.93 -8.45
CA LEU A 100 -5.26 15.46 -7.10
C LEU A 100 -6.50 16.36 -7.03
N SER A 101 -7.45 16.20 -7.94
CA SER A 101 -8.71 16.94 -7.90
C SER A 101 -9.73 16.31 -6.94
N GLY A 102 -10.68 17.12 -6.46
CA GLY A 102 -11.77 16.65 -5.61
C GLY A 102 -11.28 15.97 -4.32
N ASN A 103 -11.78 14.76 -4.05
CA ASN A 103 -11.45 14.01 -2.84
C ASN A 103 -10.01 13.42 -2.84
N PHE A 104 -9.26 13.57 -3.94
CA PHE A 104 -7.85 13.20 -4.02
C PHE A 104 -6.89 14.34 -3.70
N ALA A 105 -7.41 15.54 -3.45
CA ALA A 105 -6.59 16.68 -3.05
C ALA A 105 -5.84 16.36 -1.74
N PRO A 106 -4.55 16.75 -1.65
CA PRO A 106 -3.78 16.51 -0.44
C PRO A 106 -4.37 17.27 0.74
N VAL A 107 -4.31 16.66 1.91
CA VAL A 107 -4.71 17.28 3.18
C VAL A 107 -3.51 17.47 4.10
N LYS A 108 -3.66 18.33 5.10
CA LYS A 108 -2.66 18.58 6.13
C LYS A 108 -2.81 17.59 7.29
N GLU A 109 -1.77 17.50 8.11
CA GLU A 109 -1.85 16.78 9.39
C GLU A 109 -2.89 17.45 10.30
N LEU A 110 -3.70 16.63 10.96
CA LEU A 110 -4.69 17.04 11.94
C LEU A 110 -4.26 16.47 13.30
N PRO A 111 -4.00 17.31 14.34
CA PRO A 111 -3.75 16.80 15.68
C PRO A 111 -4.94 16.02 16.23
N PRO A 112 -4.77 15.25 17.33
CA PRO A 112 -5.90 14.59 17.98
C PRO A 112 -7.04 15.58 18.21
N THR A 113 -8.15 15.33 17.52
CA THR A 113 -9.31 16.21 17.48
C THR A 113 -10.53 15.40 17.85
N ALA A 114 -11.20 15.79 18.94
CA ALA A 114 -12.43 15.16 19.39
C ALA A 114 -13.52 15.27 18.30
N CYS A 115 -14.26 14.19 18.09
CA CYS A 115 -15.33 14.12 17.10
C CYS A 115 -16.69 14.00 17.81
N SER A 116 -17.64 14.85 17.43
CA SER A 116 -19.02 14.74 17.88
C SER A 116 -19.79 13.72 17.02
N VAL A 117 -20.54 12.83 17.65
CA VAL A 117 -21.47 11.92 16.95
C VAL A 117 -22.70 12.74 16.50
N VAL A 118 -22.83 12.95 15.19
CA VAL A 118 -23.92 13.76 14.61
C VAL A 118 -25.23 12.97 14.45
N SER A 119 -25.15 11.64 14.29
CA SER A 119 -26.33 10.77 14.13
C SER A 119 -26.03 9.36 14.64
N GLY A 120 -27.05 8.71 15.22
CA GLY A 120 -26.92 7.40 15.86
C GLY A 120 -26.12 7.44 17.16
N SER A 121 -25.50 6.32 17.51
CA SER A 121 -24.65 6.19 18.70
C SER A 121 -23.50 5.24 18.43
N LEU A 122 -22.31 5.53 18.99
CA LEU A 122 -21.20 4.60 18.97
C LEU A 122 -21.45 3.47 19.98
N PRO A 123 -21.41 2.18 19.57
CA PRO A 123 -21.62 1.08 20.50
C PRO A 123 -20.57 1.12 21.62
N PRO A 124 -20.96 1.03 22.91
CA PRO A 124 -20.01 1.06 24.02
C PRO A 124 -18.97 -0.07 23.98
N SER A 125 -19.28 -1.18 23.32
CA SER A 125 -18.36 -2.31 23.11
C SER A 125 -17.26 -2.03 22.09
N LEU A 126 -17.37 -0.94 21.31
CA LEU A 126 -16.38 -0.57 20.32
C LEU A 126 -15.23 0.19 21.01
N ASN A 127 -14.18 -0.54 21.38
CA ASN A 127 -12.99 0.02 22.00
C ASN A 127 -11.76 -0.34 21.18
N GLY A 128 -11.18 0.67 20.52
CA GLY A 128 -10.08 0.45 19.62
C GLY A 128 -9.73 1.63 18.73
N ALA A 129 -8.96 1.34 17.69
CA ALA A 129 -8.58 2.32 16.67
C ALA A 129 -8.84 1.74 15.27
N TYR A 130 -9.50 2.52 14.42
CA TYR A 130 -9.51 2.31 12.97
C TYR A 130 -8.38 3.12 12.35
N ILE A 131 -7.48 2.47 11.62
CA ILE A 131 -6.33 3.14 10.99
C ILE A 131 -6.37 2.85 9.50
N ARG A 132 -6.21 3.90 8.69
CA ARG A 132 -6.18 3.86 7.24
C ARG A 132 -4.92 4.54 6.73
N ASN A 133 -4.16 3.83 5.90
CA ASN A 133 -3.02 4.39 5.18
C ASN A 133 -3.47 4.86 3.79
N GLY A 134 -2.67 5.73 3.17
CA GLY A 134 -2.84 6.13 1.78
C GLY A 134 -1.83 7.18 1.33
N PRO A 135 -1.70 7.38 0.02
CA PRO A 135 -0.83 8.38 -0.56
C PRO A 135 -1.39 9.78 -0.38
N ASN A 136 -0.56 10.70 0.12
CA ASN A 136 -0.85 12.12 0.25
C ASN A 136 0.48 12.87 0.01
N PRO A 137 0.65 13.59 -1.11
CA PRO A 137 1.93 14.27 -1.38
C PRO A 137 2.12 15.45 -0.41
N GLN A 138 3.26 15.55 0.25
CA GLN A 138 3.52 16.65 1.19
C GLN A 138 3.73 18.00 0.47
N PHE A 139 4.17 17.96 -0.79
CA PHE A 139 4.29 19.10 -1.69
C PHE A 139 3.39 18.89 -2.88
N PHE A 140 2.69 19.93 -3.33
CA PHE A 140 1.94 19.83 -4.58
C PHE A 140 2.94 19.56 -5.73
N PRO A 141 2.76 18.48 -6.51
CA PRO A 141 3.73 18.10 -7.55
C PRO A 141 3.79 19.15 -8.66
N ARG A 142 5.01 19.48 -9.10
CA ARG A 142 5.27 20.47 -10.18
C ARG A 142 5.29 19.85 -11.58
N GLY A 143 5.42 18.53 -11.67
CA GLY A 143 5.47 17.76 -12.91
C GLY A 143 4.58 16.52 -12.82
N PRO A 144 4.85 15.47 -13.60
CA PRO A 144 4.05 14.24 -13.60
C PRO A 144 3.85 13.66 -12.20
N TYR A 145 2.62 13.26 -11.87
CA TYR A 145 2.28 12.65 -10.60
C TYR A 145 1.23 11.57 -10.74
N HIS A 146 1.55 10.36 -10.27
CA HIS A 146 0.60 9.26 -10.18
C HIS A 146 0.10 9.13 -8.74
N LEU A 147 -1.14 8.68 -8.59
CA LEU A 147 -1.80 8.57 -7.30
C LEU A 147 -1.00 7.72 -6.29
N PHE A 148 -0.24 6.74 -6.76
CA PHE A 148 0.52 5.78 -5.93
C PHE A 148 1.85 6.34 -5.42
N ASP A 149 2.31 7.49 -5.93
CA ASP A 149 3.62 8.06 -5.61
C ASP A 149 3.62 8.94 -4.33
N GLY A 150 2.44 9.24 -3.78
CA GLY A 150 2.29 10.15 -2.65
C GLY A 150 2.90 9.64 -1.35
N ASP A 151 3.36 10.55 -0.49
CA ASP A 151 3.87 10.18 0.83
C ASP A 151 2.80 9.49 1.68
N GLY A 152 3.17 8.50 2.49
CA GLY A 152 2.22 7.78 3.33
C GLY A 152 1.64 8.72 4.40
N MET A 153 0.32 8.85 4.44
CA MET A 153 -0.38 9.53 5.52
C MET A 153 -1.41 8.63 6.16
N LEU A 154 -1.27 8.49 7.48
CA LEU A 154 -2.18 7.71 8.31
C LEU A 154 -3.32 8.61 8.75
N HIS A 155 -4.55 8.16 8.51
CA HIS A 155 -5.74 8.66 9.17
C HIS A 155 -6.17 7.63 10.22
N PHE A 156 -6.50 8.09 11.40
CA PHE A 156 -6.83 7.21 12.49
C PHE A 156 -8.02 7.77 13.27
N ILE A 157 -8.91 6.87 13.71
CA ILE A 157 -10.03 7.20 14.59
C ILE A 157 -9.96 6.26 15.78
N THR A 158 -9.61 6.78 16.96
CA THR A 158 -9.82 6.07 18.22
C THR A 158 -11.27 6.17 18.62
N ILE A 159 -11.82 5.06 19.11
CA ILE A 159 -13.13 4.98 19.73
C ILE A 159 -12.97 4.31 21.09
N SER A 160 -13.43 4.98 22.14
CA SER A 160 -13.50 4.44 23.50
C SER A 160 -14.68 5.08 24.22
N ASP A 161 -15.44 4.29 24.97
CA ASP A 161 -16.49 4.79 25.86
C ASP A 161 -17.54 5.68 25.16
N GLY A 162 -17.83 5.39 23.90
CA GLY A 162 -18.79 6.17 23.08
C GLY A 162 -18.24 7.47 22.51
N GLU A 163 -16.96 7.79 22.76
CA GLU A 163 -16.27 8.97 22.21
C GLU A 163 -15.35 8.58 21.05
N ALA A 164 -15.15 9.52 20.12
CA ALA A 164 -14.23 9.35 19.00
C ALA A 164 -13.22 10.49 18.90
N THR A 165 -11.98 10.18 18.55
CA THR A 165 -10.92 11.16 18.28
C THR A 165 -10.26 10.85 16.95
N LEU A 166 -10.24 11.82 16.05
CA LEU A 166 -9.59 11.74 14.74
C LEU A 166 -8.19 12.37 14.81
N CYS A 167 -7.20 11.73 14.21
CA CYS A 167 -5.86 12.29 14.00
C CYS A 167 -5.35 11.88 12.61
N SER A 168 -4.53 12.75 11.99
CA SER A 168 -3.78 12.40 10.79
C SER A 168 -2.32 12.82 10.88
N ARG A 169 -1.42 11.92 10.45
CA ARG A 169 0.04 12.11 10.48
C ARG A 169 0.68 11.50 9.25
N PHE A 170 1.66 12.20 8.68
CA PHE A 170 2.55 11.59 7.71
C PHE A 170 3.42 10.53 8.39
N VAL A 171 3.65 9.42 7.71
CA VAL A 171 4.73 8.49 8.05
C VAL A 171 6.04 9.21 7.77
N LYS A 172 6.88 9.38 8.79
CA LYS A 172 8.15 10.11 8.69
C LYS A 172 9.22 9.25 8.04
N THR A 173 9.02 8.90 6.76
CA THR A 173 9.97 8.13 5.96
C THR A 173 11.26 8.90 5.70
N TYR A 174 12.31 8.20 5.25
CA TYR A 174 13.51 8.89 4.79
C TYR A 174 13.21 9.86 3.64
N LYS A 175 12.41 9.43 2.65
CA LYS A 175 11.90 10.27 1.56
C LYS A 175 11.24 11.53 2.12
N TYR A 176 10.25 11.35 2.99
CA TYR A 176 9.48 12.46 3.56
C TYR A 176 10.38 13.48 4.27
N ASN A 177 11.25 13.02 5.16
CA ASN A 177 12.11 13.89 5.95
C ASN A 177 13.14 14.61 5.08
N LEU A 178 13.73 13.92 4.10
CA LEU A 178 14.70 14.48 3.18
C LEU A 178 14.09 15.62 2.34
N GLU A 179 12.94 15.35 1.73
CA GLU A 179 12.25 16.33 0.88
C GLU A 179 11.75 17.52 1.70
N ARG A 180 11.33 17.30 2.95
CA ARG A 180 10.99 18.36 3.89
C ARG A 180 12.20 19.23 4.26
N GLU A 181 13.36 18.63 4.50
CA GLU A 181 14.60 19.36 4.80
C GLU A 181 15.05 20.21 3.60
N ILE A 182 14.95 19.65 2.39
CA ILE A 182 15.32 20.34 1.14
C ILE A 182 14.26 21.38 0.72
N GLY A 183 13.00 21.17 1.09
CA GLY A 183 11.87 22.03 0.73
C GLY A 183 11.29 21.75 -0.67
N SER A 184 11.59 20.59 -1.27
CA SER A 184 11.07 20.19 -2.57
C SER A 184 11.12 18.67 -2.76
N PRO A 185 10.36 18.10 -3.71
CA PRO A 185 10.56 16.72 -4.16
C PRO A 185 12.00 16.47 -4.64
N VAL A 186 12.55 15.30 -4.31
CA VAL A 186 13.95 14.93 -4.55
C VAL A 186 14.07 13.52 -5.12
N ILE A 187 13.27 12.59 -4.63
CA ILE A 187 13.33 11.19 -5.05
C ILE A 187 12.39 11.02 -6.25
N PRO A 188 12.86 10.48 -7.39
CA PRO A 188 11.99 10.20 -8.53
C PRO A 188 10.86 9.23 -8.17
N ASN A 189 9.65 9.64 -8.53
CA ASN A 189 8.44 8.86 -8.41
C ASN A 189 8.44 7.65 -9.36
N ALA A 190 8.15 6.45 -8.86
CA ALA A 190 8.28 5.23 -9.65
C ALA A 190 7.26 5.17 -10.80
N PHE A 191 6.03 5.65 -10.58
CA PHE A 191 4.96 5.52 -11.55
C PHE A 191 4.85 6.71 -12.52
N SER A 192 5.22 7.92 -12.08
CA SER A 192 5.03 9.12 -12.90
C SER A 192 6.29 9.76 -13.45
N ALA A 193 7.46 9.55 -12.84
CA ALA A 193 8.62 10.41 -13.10
C ALA A 193 9.28 10.23 -14.47
N PHE A 194 8.81 9.32 -15.31
CA PHE A 194 9.46 9.02 -16.59
C PHE A 194 8.45 9.22 -17.71
N ASN A 195 8.31 10.48 -18.16
CA ASN A 195 7.37 10.91 -19.20
C ASN A 195 8.11 11.49 -20.41
N GLY A 196 8.63 10.61 -21.25
CA GLY A 196 9.42 10.96 -22.44
C GLY A 196 10.92 10.79 -22.21
N LEU A 197 11.64 10.45 -23.28
CA LEU A 197 13.05 10.08 -23.21
C LEU A 197 13.94 11.22 -22.70
N PRO A 198 13.84 12.47 -23.20
CA PRO A 198 14.66 13.56 -22.70
C PRO A 198 14.45 13.80 -21.19
N ALA A 199 13.19 13.86 -20.74
CA ALA A 199 12.86 14.12 -19.33
C ALA A 199 13.40 13.01 -18.42
N SER A 200 13.26 11.75 -18.87
CA SER A 200 13.73 10.58 -18.13
C SER A 200 15.26 10.58 -17.94
N LEU A 201 16.02 10.85 -19.00
CA LEU A 201 17.49 10.92 -18.92
C LEU A 201 17.95 12.10 -18.05
N ALA A 202 17.33 13.27 -18.21
CA ALA A 202 17.65 14.45 -17.40
C ALA A 202 17.37 14.20 -15.91
N ARG A 203 16.24 13.57 -15.58
CA ARG A 203 15.88 13.24 -14.19
C ARG A 203 16.80 12.19 -13.58
N CYS A 204 17.24 11.19 -14.36
CA CYS A 204 18.30 10.28 -13.94
C CYS A 204 19.60 11.02 -13.64
N ALA A 205 20.02 11.95 -14.50
CA ALA A 205 21.23 12.74 -14.30
C ALA A 205 21.15 13.65 -13.05
N VAL A 206 20.01 14.32 -12.83
CA VAL A 206 19.76 15.10 -11.60
C VAL A 206 19.83 14.21 -10.36
N THR A 207 19.19 13.05 -10.40
CA THR A 207 19.18 12.09 -9.28
C THR A 207 20.59 11.61 -8.94
N ILE A 208 21.37 11.20 -9.96
CA ILE A 208 22.77 10.80 -9.79
C ILE A 208 23.59 11.98 -9.24
N GLY A 209 23.40 13.18 -9.77
CA GLY A 209 24.04 14.40 -9.29
C GLY A 209 23.79 14.66 -7.81
N ARG A 210 22.54 14.49 -7.35
CA ARG A 210 22.19 14.61 -5.92
C ARG A 210 22.82 13.53 -5.05
N VAL A 211 22.93 12.30 -5.53
CA VAL A 211 23.64 11.21 -4.84
C VAL A 211 25.11 11.55 -4.69
N LEU A 212 25.78 11.95 -5.78
CA LEU A 212 27.19 12.34 -5.77
C LEU A 212 27.44 13.58 -4.88
N ALA A 213 26.48 14.51 -4.85
CA ALA A 213 26.50 15.67 -3.96
C ALA A 213 26.15 15.34 -2.50
N ARG A 214 25.82 14.08 -2.17
CA ARG A 214 25.39 13.61 -0.84
C ARG A 214 24.13 14.32 -0.32
N GLN A 215 23.28 14.80 -1.23
CA GLN A 215 21.95 15.31 -0.90
C GLN A 215 20.92 14.18 -0.80
N TYR A 216 21.20 13.03 -1.40
CA TYR A 216 20.32 11.88 -1.39
C TYR A 216 21.17 10.60 -1.23
N ASP A 217 20.66 9.62 -0.49
CA ASP A 217 21.30 8.33 -0.28
C ASP A 217 20.22 7.23 -0.42
N PRO A 218 20.15 6.54 -1.56
CA PRO A 218 19.10 5.55 -1.82
C PRO A 218 19.14 4.38 -0.83
N ARG A 219 20.28 4.11 -0.17
CA ARG A 219 20.41 3.02 0.81
C ARG A 219 19.58 3.26 2.07
N ARG A 220 19.26 4.53 2.36
CA ARG A 220 18.45 4.93 3.52
C ARG A 220 16.94 4.78 3.29
N GLY A 221 16.53 4.39 2.09
CA GLY A 221 15.14 4.14 1.72
C GLY A 221 14.69 4.99 0.55
N ILE A 222 13.73 4.49 -0.22
CA ILE A 222 13.13 5.19 -1.36
C ILE A 222 11.60 5.19 -1.31
N GLY A 223 11.00 4.44 -0.39
CA GLY A 223 9.57 4.20 -0.35
C GLY A 223 8.80 5.25 0.44
N ALA A 224 7.50 5.30 0.15
CA ALA A 224 6.57 6.26 0.74
C ALA A 224 5.85 5.73 1.98
N ALA A 225 5.90 4.41 2.25
CA ALA A 225 5.15 3.75 3.32
C ALA A 225 3.63 4.05 3.27
N ASN A 226 3.06 4.07 2.06
CA ASN A 226 1.71 4.56 1.76
C ASN A 226 0.71 3.45 1.39
N THR A 227 1.16 2.20 1.30
CA THR A 227 0.40 1.14 0.63
C THR A 227 -0.53 0.42 1.59
N SER A 228 -0.05 0.04 2.78
CA SER A 228 -0.85 -0.74 3.72
C SER A 228 -0.37 -0.63 5.17
N LEU A 229 -1.05 -1.36 6.06
CA LEU A 229 -0.69 -1.56 7.46
C LEU A 229 -0.71 -3.05 7.81
N ALA A 230 0.20 -3.46 8.69
CA ALA A 230 0.20 -4.81 9.27
C ALA A 230 0.52 -4.76 10.77
N LEU A 231 -0.07 -5.69 11.52
CA LEU A 231 0.27 -5.94 12.92
C LEU A 231 1.09 -7.23 12.98
N ILE A 232 2.38 -7.11 13.29
CA ILE A 232 3.30 -8.24 13.39
C ILE A 232 3.86 -8.22 14.81
N GLU A 233 3.72 -9.32 15.57
CA GLU A 233 4.15 -9.40 16.97
C GLU A 233 3.57 -8.24 17.82
N GLY A 234 2.31 -7.89 17.59
CA GLY A 234 1.63 -6.78 18.29
C GLY A 234 2.16 -5.37 17.96
N LYS A 235 3.11 -5.24 17.01
CA LYS A 235 3.68 -3.96 16.57
C LYS A 235 3.06 -3.56 15.24
N LEU A 236 2.64 -2.29 15.13
CA LEU A 236 2.03 -1.75 13.92
C LEU A 236 3.12 -1.27 12.95
N PHE A 237 2.98 -1.64 11.69
CA PHE A 237 3.89 -1.26 10.61
C PHE A 237 3.13 -0.61 9.45
N ALA A 238 3.65 0.50 8.94
CA ALA A 238 3.27 1.06 7.64
C ALA A 238 4.19 0.48 6.56
N LEU A 239 3.59 -0.03 5.49
CA LEU A 239 4.28 -0.83 4.48
C LEU A 239 4.21 -0.19 3.08
N CYS A 240 5.25 -0.46 2.29
CA CYS A 240 5.35 -0.16 0.88
C CYS A 240 6.42 -1.10 0.30
N GLU A 241 6.15 -1.76 -0.83
CA GLU A 241 7.02 -2.81 -1.39
C GLU A 241 8.44 -2.35 -1.73
N SER A 242 8.62 -1.05 -1.95
CA SER A 242 9.90 -0.45 -2.34
C SER A 242 10.83 -0.12 -1.17
N ASP A 243 10.40 -0.32 0.09
CA ASP A 243 11.20 0.01 1.26
C ASP A 243 10.98 -0.96 2.43
N LEU A 244 11.77 -0.78 3.49
CA LEU A 244 11.58 -1.43 4.78
C LEU A 244 10.27 -0.97 5.43
N PRO A 245 9.63 -1.82 6.26
CA PRO A 245 8.51 -1.42 7.11
C PRO A 245 8.85 -0.23 8.02
N TYR A 246 7.90 0.67 8.25
CA TYR A 246 8.05 1.76 9.22
C TYR A 246 7.23 1.46 10.47
N ARG A 247 7.86 1.43 11.65
CA ARG A 247 7.17 1.20 12.92
C ARG A 247 6.33 2.40 13.31
N ILE A 248 5.09 2.13 13.67
CA ILE A 248 4.10 3.11 14.07
C ILE A 248 3.69 2.82 15.52
N LYS A 249 3.56 3.87 16.33
CA LYS A 249 3.05 3.76 17.70
C LYS A 249 1.87 4.71 17.89
N LEU A 250 0.79 4.14 18.40
CA LEU A 250 -0.33 4.89 18.94
C LEU A 250 0.01 5.38 20.35
N THR A 251 -0.20 6.67 20.61
CA THR A 251 -0.03 7.28 21.93
C THR A 251 -1.34 7.20 22.72
N PRO A 252 -1.29 7.25 24.07
CA PRO A 252 -2.50 7.28 24.88
C PRO A 252 -3.43 8.47 24.58
N GLY A 253 -2.88 9.60 24.14
CA GLY A 253 -3.64 10.81 23.80
C GLY A 253 -4.26 10.80 22.40
N GLY A 254 -4.29 9.64 21.72
CA GLY A 254 -4.87 9.54 20.37
C GLY A 254 -4.01 10.13 19.25
N ASP A 255 -2.71 10.37 19.49
CA ASP A 255 -1.76 10.74 18.44
C ASP A 255 -0.99 9.51 17.92
N ILE A 256 -0.44 9.59 16.71
CA ILE A 256 0.40 8.56 16.11
C ILE A 256 1.81 9.10 15.88
N ILE A 257 2.81 8.29 16.24
CA ILE A 257 4.22 8.61 16.00
C ILE A 257 4.87 7.55 15.11
N THR A 258 5.69 8.00 14.16
CA THR A 258 6.62 7.13 13.43
C THR A 258 7.84 6.90 14.31
N LEU A 259 8.06 5.65 14.73
CA LEU A 259 9.24 5.26 15.51
C LEU A 259 10.50 5.15 14.66
N GLY A 260 10.34 4.84 13.37
CA GLY A 260 11.44 4.79 12.41
C GLY A 260 11.30 3.64 11.42
N ARG A 261 12.26 3.58 10.49
CA ARG A 261 12.46 2.49 9.53
C ARG A 261 12.93 1.24 10.27
N HIS A 262 12.26 0.11 10.08
CA HIS A 262 12.52 -1.11 10.84
C HIS A 262 13.55 -1.99 10.12
N GLU A 263 14.78 -2.01 10.62
CA GLU A 263 15.92 -2.63 9.94
C GLU A 263 16.16 -4.10 10.32
N SER A 264 15.42 -4.65 11.28
CA SER A 264 15.65 -6.03 11.73
C SER A 264 14.42 -6.69 12.35
N PHE A 265 14.19 -7.94 11.95
CA PHE A 265 13.32 -8.91 12.63
C PHE A 265 14.20 -10.05 13.17
N GLY A 266 15.02 -9.74 14.18
CA GLY A 266 16.05 -10.63 14.74
C GLY A 266 17.41 -10.53 14.02
N GLU A 267 17.40 -10.51 12.69
CA GLU A 267 18.56 -10.30 11.82
C GLU A 267 18.34 -9.09 10.90
N PRO A 268 19.38 -8.54 10.24
CA PRO A 268 19.21 -7.49 9.23
C PRO A 268 18.15 -7.87 8.19
N PHE A 269 17.22 -6.95 7.96
CA PHE A 269 16.04 -7.15 7.12
C PHE A 269 16.15 -6.38 5.80
N MET A 270 15.39 -6.81 4.80
CA MET A 270 15.26 -6.15 3.49
C MET A 270 13.80 -5.72 3.27
N THR A 271 13.41 -5.35 2.05
CA THR A 271 12.01 -5.02 1.76
C THR A 271 11.09 -6.22 2.00
N MET A 272 9.79 -5.96 2.13
CA MET A 272 8.75 -6.98 2.14
C MET A 272 7.51 -6.48 1.40
N THR A 273 6.65 -7.41 1.00
CA THR A 273 5.32 -7.09 0.44
C THR A 273 4.55 -6.16 1.37
N ALA A 274 3.73 -5.29 0.77
CA ALA A 274 2.73 -4.54 1.49
C ALA A 274 1.60 -5.44 2.04
N HIS A 275 1.48 -6.70 1.60
CA HIS A 275 0.35 -7.56 1.97
C HIS A 275 0.79 -8.85 2.70
N PRO A 276 1.52 -8.76 3.83
CA PRO A 276 1.81 -9.96 4.60
C PRO A 276 0.50 -10.58 5.09
N LYS A 277 0.45 -11.92 5.13
CA LYS A 277 -0.70 -12.66 5.65
C LYS A 277 -0.37 -13.18 7.04
N ILE A 278 -1.13 -12.72 8.03
CA ILE A 278 -0.96 -13.08 9.44
C ILE A 278 -1.90 -14.24 9.74
N ASP A 279 -1.35 -15.36 10.20
CA ASP A 279 -2.13 -16.49 10.69
C ASP A 279 -2.53 -16.23 12.14
N ALA A 280 -3.83 -16.15 12.39
CA ALA A 280 -4.37 -15.87 13.72
C ALA A 280 -4.14 -17.02 14.73
N ASP A 281 -3.91 -18.25 14.26
CA ASP A 281 -3.69 -19.40 15.14
C ASP A 281 -2.24 -19.51 15.58
N THR A 282 -1.30 -19.25 14.67
CA THR A 282 0.14 -19.37 14.95
C THR A 282 0.81 -18.05 15.33
N GLY A 283 0.20 -16.91 14.99
CA GLY A 283 0.80 -15.59 15.14
C GLY A 283 1.90 -15.28 14.11
N GLU A 284 2.16 -16.20 13.17
CA GLU A 284 3.18 -16.01 12.14
C GLU A 284 2.69 -15.06 11.04
N ALA A 285 3.61 -14.23 10.53
CA ALA A 285 3.38 -13.40 9.36
C ALA A 285 4.13 -13.99 8.15
N PHE A 286 3.38 -14.47 7.16
CA PHE A 286 3.92 -14.91 5.89
C PHE A 286 4.11 -13.72 4.96
N ALA A 287 5.25 -13.64 4.29
CA ALA A 287 5.62 -12.50 3.47
C ALA A 287 6.58 -12.90 2.34
N PHE A 288 6.82 -11.97 1.43
CA PHE A 288 7.81 -12.13 0.37
C PHE A 288 8.47 -10.79 0.07
N ARG A 289 9.56 -10.82 -0.69
CA ARG A 289 10.17 -9.62 -1.29
C ARG A 289 10.32 -9.80 -2.79
N HIS A 290 10.14 -8.70 -3.52
CA HIS A 290 10.42 -8.61 -4.95
C HIS A 290 11.80 -8.03 -5.19
N SER A 291 12.36 -8.41 -6.33
CA SER A 291 13.57 -7.85 -6.89
C SER A 291 13.40 -7.68 -8.39
N ILE A 292 14.03 -6.66 -8.95
CA ILE A 292 14.20 -6.48 -10.40
C ILE A 292 15.36 -7.32 -10.96
N PHE A 293 16.11 -8.01 -10.10
CA PHE A 293 17.19 -8.94 -10.44
C PHE A 293 16.88 -10.33 -9.85
N PRO A 294 17.27 -11.44 -10.51
CA PRO A 294 17.11 -12.78 -9.95
C PRO A 294 17.80 -12.94 -8.57
N PRO A 295 17.20 -13.68 -7.62
CA PRO A 295 15.84 -14.21 -7.65
C PRO A 295 14.80 -13.08 -7.58
N PHE A 296 13.84 -13.07 -8.51
CA PHE A 296 12.85 -11.98 -8.61
C PHE A 296 11.80 -12.02 -7.48
N LEU A 297 11.61 -13.20 -6.87
CA LEU A 297 10.74 -13.45 -5.73
C LEU A 297 11.54 -14.20 -4.67
N THR A 298 11.42 -13.77 -3.42
CA THR A 298 11.96 -14.51 -2.27
C THR A 298 10.90 -14.57 -1.19
N TYR A 299 10.51 -15.79 -0.81
CA TYR A 299 9.46 -16.07 0.17
C TYR A 299 10.05 -16.32 1.56
N PHE A 300 9.38 -15.86 2.60
CA PHE A 300 9.80 -16.09 3.99
C PHE A 300 8.62 -15.92 4.96
N ARG A 301 8.86 -16.19 6.24
CA ARG A 301 7.91 -15.89 7.31
C ARG A 301 8.61 -15.22 8.48
N ILE A 302 7.84 -14.52 9.29
CA ILE A 302 8.24 -13.98 10.58
C ILE A 302 7.43 -14.74 11.62
N ASN A 303 8.10 -15.34 12.60
CA ASN A 303 7.41 -16.14 13.61
C ASN A 303 6.64 -15.26 14.62
N ALA A 304 5.93 -15.89 15.55
CA ALA A 304 5.13 -15.19 16.56
C ALA A 304 5.97 -14.25 17.45
N GLU A 305 7.25 -14.55 17.63
CA GLU A 305 8.22 -13.77 18.40
C GLU A 305 8.83 -12.61 17.59
N GLY A 306 8.42 -12.41 16.33
CA GLY A 306 8.94 -11.33 15.49
C GLY A 306 10.31 -11.62 14.89
N ILE A 307 10.71 -12.89 14.79
CA ILE A 307 11.99 -13.34 14.22
C ILE A 307 11.77 -13.87 12.81
N LYS A 308 12.48 -13.26 11.84
CA LYS A 308 12.47 -13.72 10.45
C LYS A 308 13.07 -15.13 10.37
N GLN A 309 12.36 -16.02 9.69
CA GLN A 309 12.81 -17.37 9.39
C GLN A 309 13.62 -17.39 8.07
N PRO A 310 14.35 -18.49 7.76
CA PRO A 310 15.14 -18.58 6.53
C PRO A 310 14.34 -18.24 5.27
N GLU A 311 15.01 -17.57 4.34
CA GLU A 311 14.45 -17.14 3.06
C GLU A 311 14.50 -18.27 2.02
N ILE A 312 13.47 -18.35 1.19
CA ILE A 312 13.38 -19.28 0.05
C ILE A 312 13.43 -18.44 -1.25
N PRO A 313 14.60 -18.35 -1.90
CA PRO A 313 14.70 -17.69 -3.19
C PRO A 313 14.00 -18.53 -4.27
N ILE A 314 13.10 -17.92 -5.05
CA ILE A 314 12.32 -18.61 -6.09
C ILE A 314 12.91 -18.24 -7.46
N PHE A 315 13.79 -19.08 -7.99
CA PHE A 315 14.42 -18.94 -9.31
C PHE A 315 13.52 -19.44 -10.45
N SER A 316 12.52 -20.26 -10.13
CA SER A 316 11.50 -20.72 -11.09
C SER A 316 10.55 -19.61 -11.60
N LEU A 317 10.58 -18.42 -10.99
CA LEU A 317 10.02 -17.20 -11.55
C LEU A 317 11.06 -16.61 -12.52
N ASN A 318 10.78 -16.64 -13.82
CA ASN A 318 11.78 -16.35 -14.87
C ASN A 318 11.78 -14.89 -15.38
N LYS A 319 10.80 -14.08 -14.98
CA LYS A 319 10.67 -12.66 -15.30
C LYS A 319 10.32 -11.89 -14.03
N ALA A 320 10.74 -10.63 -13.94
CA ALA A 320 10.41 -9.73 -12.83
C ALA A 320 8.95 -9.27 -12.92
N SER A 321 8.01 -10.16 -12.61
CA SER A 321 6.58 -9.84 -12.58
C SER A 321 6.25 -9.01 -11.35
N LEU A 322 5.32 -8.07 -11.49
CA LEU A 322 4.74 -7.38 -10.36
C LEU A 322 3.77 -8.34 -9.66
N ILE A 323 4.21 -8.91 -8.52
CA ILE A 323 3.35 -9.66 -7.61
C ILE A 323 3.07 -8.73 -6.43
N HIS A 324 1.92 -8.06 -6.47
CA HIS A 324 1.51 -7.09 -5.44
C HIS A 324 1.08 -7.81 -4.16
N ASP A 325 0.25 -8.84 -4.31
CA ASP A 325 -0.33 -9.62 -3.22
C ASP A 325 -0.21 -11.13 -3.51
N PHE A 326 -0.41 -11.94 -2.48
CA PHE A 326 -0.40 -13.40 -2.53
C PHE A 326 -1.45 -13.95 -1.58
N ALA A 327 -1.73 -15.26 -1.62
CA ALA A 327 -2.62 -15.90 -0.66
C ALA A 327 -1.87 -16.95 0.16
N VAL A 328 -2.35 -17.21 1.37
CA VAL A 328 -1.87 -18.29 2.24
C VAL A 328 -3.08 -19.10 2.68
N THR A 329 -2.89 -20.39 2.85
CA THR A 329 -3.85 -21.34 3.42
C THR A 329 -3.23 -22.03 4.65
N LYS A 330 -3.88 -23.07 5.16
CA LYS A 330 -3.32 -23.88 6.25
C LYS A 330 -1.96 -24.49 5.89
N ASN A 331 -1.78 -24.93 4.65
CA ASN A 331 -0.62 -25.69 4.20
C ASN A 331 0.14 -25.06 3.03
N TYR A 332 -0.42 -24.08 2.31
CA TYR A 332 0.17 -23.55 1.08
C TYR A 332 0.24 -22.03 1.05
N ALA A 333 1.17 -21.51 0.24
CA ALA A 333 1.19 -20.14 -0.25
C ALA A 333 0.98 -20.14 -1.77
N VAL A 334 0.26 -19.15 -2.28
CA VAL A 334 -0.14 -19.03 -3.69
C VAL A 334 0.24 -17.65 -4.24
N PHE A 335 1.07 -17.63 -5.28
CA PHE A 335 1.64 -16.42 -5.88
C PHE A 335 1.12 -16.20 -7.30
N PRO A 336 0.45 -15.06 -7.59
CA PRO A 336 0.03 -14.73 -8.95
C PRO A 336 1.19 -14.15 -9.77
N ASP A 337 1.60 -14.84 -10.83
CA ASP A 337 2.58 -14.37 -11.81
C ASP A 337 1.84 -13.69 -12.98
N THR A 338 1.71 -12.37 -12.92
CA THR A 338 0.85 -11.55 -13.81
C THR A 338 1.54 -11.12 -15.10
N GLN A 339 0.80 -10.45 -16.01
CA GLN A 339 1.36 -9.85 -17.23
C GLN A 339 2.07 -8.51 -17.00
N VAL A 340 2.03 -7.95 -15.79
CA VAL A 340 2.71 -6.69 -15.46
C VAL A 340 4.15 -7.00 -15.06
N LEU A 341 5.12 -6.42 -15.78
CA LEU A 341 6.55 -6.61 -15.58
C LEU A 341 7.19 -5.35 -15.00
N MET A 342 8.12 -5.53 -14.07
CA MET A 342 9.02 -4.52 -13.54
C MET A 342 10.29 -4.50 -14.39
N GLU A 343 10.42 -3.48 -15.24
CA GLU A 343 11.40 -3.45 -16.32
C GLU A 343 12.12 -2.10 -16.38
N PRO A 344 13.21 -1.92 -15.59
CA PRO A 344 13.93 -0.64 -15.49
C PRO A 344 14.44 -0.08 -16.83
N ARG A 345 14.66 -0.95 -17.83
CA ARG A 345 15.07 -0.53 -19.18
C ARG A 345 14.00 0.30 -19.91
N GLU A 346 12.75 0.29 -19.47
CA GLU A 346 11.70 1.17 -20.02
C GLU A 346 11.99 2.66 -19.75
N ILE A 347 12.77 2.99 -18.72
CA ILE A 347 13.24 4.36 -18.47
C ILE A 347 14.06 4.88 -19.67
N LEU A 348 14.84 4.01 -20.32
CA LEU A 348 15.62 4.34 -21.53
C LEU A 348 14.74 4.51 -22.78
N LYS A 349 13.45 4.19 -22.68
CA LYS A 349 12.43 4.48 -23.70
C LYS A 349 11.55 5.68 -23.30
N GLY A 350 11.87 6.33 -22.18
CA GLY A 350 11.09 7.45 -21.67
C GLY A 350 9.78 7.05 -20.99
N ARG A 351 9.72 5.87 -20.39
CA ARG A 351 8.51 5.33 -19.74
C ARG A 351 8.81 4.91 -18.30
N PRO A 352 7.78 4.80 -17.43
CA PRO A 352 7.94 4.22 -16.10
C PRO A 352 8.54 2.81 -16.16
N PRO A 353 9.18 2.31 -15.10
CA PRO A 353 9.83 0.99 -15.05
C PRO A 353 8.82 -0.16 -14.94
N PHE A 354 7.62 0.01 -15.50
CA PHE A 354 6.54 -0.97 -15.51
C PHE A 354 6.00 -1.09 -16.93
N ARG A 355 5.78 -2.32 -17.38
CA ARG A 355 5.22 -2.62 -18.72
C ARG A 355 4.29 -3.81 -18.64
N VAL A 356 3.25 -3.80 -19.47
CA VAL A 356 2.41 -4.98 -19.71
C VAL A 356 2.99 -5.79 -20.87
N ASP A 357 3.17 -7.09 -20.66
CA ASP A 357 3.62 -8.04 -21.68
C ASP A 357 2.43 -8.92 -22.12
N PRO A 358 1.69 -8.54 -23.19
CA PRO A 358 0.46 -9.24 -23.57
C PRO A 358 0.70 -10.70 -23.98
N GLU A 359 1.89 -11.01 -24.51
CA GLU A 359 2.30 -12.36 -24.92
C GLU A 359 2.62 -13.28 -23.74
N LYS A 360 2.78 -12.72 -22.53
CA LYS A 360 3.08 -13.53 -21.35
C LYS A 360 1.80 -14.20 -20.85
N VAL A 361 1.83 -15.53 -20.74
CA VAL A 361 0.75 -16.29 -20.11
C VAL A 361 0.87 -16.17 -18.58
N PRO A 362 -0.14 -15.63 -17.87
CA PRO A 362 -0.11 -15.61 -16.41
C PRO A 362 -0.02 -17.01 -15.81
N ARG A 363 0.60 -17.12 -14.64
CA ARG A 363 0.74 -18.39 -13.92
C ARG A 363 0.34 -18.21 -12.45
N MET A 364 0.08 -19.30 -11.76
CA MET A 364 0.01 -19.34 -10.30
C MET A 364 1.08 -20.27 -9.76
N GLY A 365 1.86 -19.77 -8.82
CA GLY A 365 2.89 -20.54 -8.11
C GLY A 365 2.32 -21.05 -6.81
N ILE A 366 2.44 -22.35 -6.56
CA ILE A 366 1.97 -23.01 -5.36
C ILE A 366 3.17 -23.64 -4.66
N ILE A 367 3.36 -23.29 -3.40
CA ILE A 367 4.44 -23.81 -2.55
C ILE A 367 3.86 -24.17 -1.17
N PRO A 368 4.30 -25.27 -0.53
CA PRO A 368 3.99 -25.48 0.89
C PRO A 368 4.41 -24.26 1.71
N ARG A 369 3.56 -23.80 2.63
CA ARG A 369 3.83 -22.55 3.37
C ARG A 369 5.06 -22.64 4.27
N TYR A 370 5.44 -23.86 4.65
CA TYR A 370 6.66 -24.20 5.42
C TYR A 370 7.71 -24.93 4.57
N ALA A 371 7.69 -24.74 3.25
CA ALA A 371 8.74 -25.28 2.38
C ALA A 371 10.13 -24.90 2.92
N ALA A 372 11.10 -25.78 2.67
CA ALA A 372 12.50 -25.52 2.97
C ALA A 372 13.27 -25.08 1.72
N ASP A 373 12.78 -25.41 0.53
CA ASP A 373 13.48 -25.23 -0.74
C ASP A 373 12.51 -24.89 -1.89
N GLU A 374 12.99 -24.19 -2.91
CA GLU A 374 12.16 -23.82 -4.06
C GLU A 374 11.70 -25.02 -4.90
N ARG A 375 12.33 -26.19 -4.78
CA ARG A 375 11.93 -27.42 -5.49
C ARG A 375 10.52 -27.88 -5.15
N GLU A 376 9.98 -27.40 -4.02
CA GLU A 376 8.61 -27.65 -3.59
C GLU A 376 7.59 -26.71 -4.28
N MET A 377 8.05 -25.62 -4.90
CA MET A 377 7.23 -24.75 -5.73
C MET A 377 6.91 -25.43 -7.07
N TRP A 378 5.66 -25.32 -7.49
CA TRP A 378 5.27 -25.64 -8.86
C TRP A 378 4.35 -24.56 -9.42
N TRP A 379 4.37 -24.42 -10.75
CA TRP A 379 3.62 -23.40 -11.46
C TRP A 379 2.54 -24.05 -12.33
N ILE A 380 1.40 -23.38 -12.44
CA ILE A 380 0.34 -23.72 -13.38
C ILE A 380 -0.03 -22.51 -14.20
N GLU A 381 -0.21 -22.70 -15.51
CA GLU A 381 -0.68 -21.63 -16.38
C GLU A 381 -2.15 -21.30 -16.12
N VAL A 382 -2.45 -20.01 -16.05
CA VAL A 382 -3.77 -19.48 -15.78
C VAL A 382 -4.07 -18.32 -16.75
N PRO A 383 -4.28 -18.60 -18.06
CA PRO A 383 -4.39 -17.57 -19.08
C PRO A 383 -5.39 -16.46 -18.75
N GLY A 384 -5.00 -15.19 -18.86
CA GLY A 384 -5.87 -14.04 -18.58
C GLY A 384 -6.24 -13.87 -17.10
N CYS A 385 -5.38 -14.29 -16.17
CA CYS A 385 -5.53 -14.11 -14.73
C CYS A 385 -4.49 -13.11 -14.17
N ASN A 386 -4.85 -11.84 -14.10
CA ASN A 386 -4.03 -10.74 -13.56
C ASN A 386 -4.58 -10.28 -12.20
N ILE A 387 -4.13 -10.94 -11.15
CA ILE A 387 -4.55 -10.65 -9.78
C ILE A 387 -3.61 -9.61 -9.18
N MET A 388 -4.19 -8.52 -8.70
CA MET A 388 -3.48 -7.54 -7.87
C MET A 388 -3.71 -7.78 -6.38
N HIS A 389 -4.93 -8.13 -5.97
CA HIS A 389 -5.28 -8.41 -4.58
C HIS A 389 -5.84 -9.82 -4.40
N ALA A 390 -5.45 -10.49 -3.33
CA ALA A 390 -6.02 -11.76 -2.90
C ALA A 390 -7.00 -11.51 -1.75
N VAL A 391 -8.27 -11.85 -1.94
CA VAL A 391 -9.30 -11.67 -0.90
C VAL A 391 -9.07 -12.66 0.23
N ASN A 392 -8.99 -13.94 -0.13
CA ASN A 392 -8.63 -15.03 0.76
C ASN A 392 -8.31 -16.29 -0.06
N ALA A 393 -7.66 -17.25 0.58
CA ALA A 393 -7.63 -18.63 0.11
C ALA A 393 -7.84 -19.60 1.28
N TRP A 394 -8.34 -20.80 1.00
CA TRP A 394 -8.45 -21.89 1.97
C TRP A 394 -8.40 -23.24 1.26
N GLU A 395 -8.30 -24.30 2.04
CA GLU A 395 -8.29 -25.68 1.52
C GLU A 395 -9.63 -26.38 1.73
N GLU A 396 -10.00 -27.21 0.77
CA GLU A 396 -11.09 -28.18 0.81
C GLU A 396 -10.55 -29.59 0.51
N ASP A 397 -11.40 -30.61 0.60
CA ASP A 397 -11.05 -32.01 0.31
C ASP A 397 -9.81 -32.52 1.07
N GLY A 398 -9.68 -32.13 2.34
CA GLY A 398 -8.56 -32.54 3.20
C GLY A 398 -7.21 -31.95 2.82
N GLY A 399 -7.17 -30.88 2.00
CA GLY A 399 -5.93 -30.24 1.54
C GLY A 399 -5.63 -30.45 0.06
N ASP A 400 -6.41 -31.29 -0.63
CA ASP A 400 -6.20 -31.61 -2.04
C ASP A 400 -6.64 -30.49 -3.00
N THR A 401 -7.53 -29.61 -2.54
CA THR A 401 -8.10 -28.52 -3.33
C THR A 401 -7.88 -27.19 -2.63
N ILE A 402 -7.15 -26.26 -3.26
CA ILE A 402 -7.03 -24.88 -2.81
C ILE A 402 -8.10 -24.05 -3.51
N LEU A 403 -8.87 -23.30 -2.73
CA LEU A 403 -9.83 -22.32 -3.22
C LEU A 403 -9.33 -20.92 -2.90
N MET A 404 -9.19 -20.11 -3.94
CA MET A 404 -8.82 -18.71 -3.84
C MET A 404 -9.94 -17.84 -4.40
N VAL A 405 -10.22 -16.73 -3.73
CA VAL A 405 -11.11 -15.69 -4.22
C VAL A 405 -10.29 -14.44 -4.46
N ALA A 406 -10.36 -13.88 -5.67
CA ALA A 406 -9.58 -12.71 -6.04
C ALA A 406 -10.23 -11.91 -7.17
N PRO A 407 -10.17 -10.57 -7.15
CA PRO A 407 -10.40 -9.77 -8.34
C PRO A 407 -9.34 -10.06 -9.41
N ASN A 408 -9.81 -10.31 -10.62
CA ASN A 408 -9.00 -10.47 -11.81
C ASN A 408 -9.18 -9.25 -12.72
N ILE A 409 -8.09 -8.58 -13.08
CA ILE A 409 -8.09 -7.47 -14.04
C ILE A 409 -8.14 -8.07 -15.45
N LEU A 410 -9.25 -7.81 -16.15
CA LEU A 410 -9.49 -8.35 -17.50
C LEU A 410 -8.75 -7.55 -18.59
N GLU A 411 -8.69 -6.23 -18.44
CA GLU A 411 -8.08 -5.29 -19.38
C GLU A 411 -6.76 -4.75 -18.80
N VAL A 412 -5.77 -5.63 -18.67
CA VAL A 412 -4.51 -5.34 -17.99
C VAL A 412 -3.70 -4.24 -18.69
N GLU A 413 -3.86 -4.03 -20.01
CA GLU A 413 -3.20 -2.93 -20.72
C GLU A 413 -3.54 -1.54 -20.16
N HIS A 414 -4.69 -1.38 -19.51
CA HIS A 414 -5.13 -0.12 -18.93
C HIS A 414 -4.65 0.09 -17.49
N SER A 415 -4.11 -0.95 -16.85
CA SER A 415 -3.80 -0.98 -15.42
C SER A 415 -2.82 0.09 -14.92
N LEU A 416 -1.93 0.58 -15.80
CA LEU A 416 -0.89 1.56 -15.44
C LEU A 416 -1.21 3.00 -15.89
N GLU A 417 -2.11 3.18 -16.87
CA GLU A 417 -2.26 4.49 -17.54
C GLU A 417 -3.70 4.99 -17.62
N ARG A 418 -4.68 4.09 -17.63
CA ARG A 418 -6.11 4.40 -17.81
C ARG A 418 -6.92 3.57 -16.82
N MET A 419 -6.64 3.79 -15.53
CA MET A 419 -7.36 3.10 -14.46
C MET A 419 -8.87 3.27 -14.57
N ASP A 420 -9.34 4.35 -15.21
CA ASP A 420 -10.75 4.61 -15.46
C ASP A 420 -11.43 3.61 -16.41
N LEU A 421 -10.64 2.94 -17.23
CA LEU A 421 -11.13 1.94 -18.19
C LEU A 421 -11.07 0.52 -17.62
N ILE A 422 -10.40 0.31 -16.47
CA ILE A 422 -10.21 -1.04 -15.94
C ILE A 422 -11.54 -1.74 -15.68
N ARG A 423 -11.65 -2.94 -16.25
CA ARG A 423 -12.67 -3.93 -15.90
C ARG A 423 -12.04 -5.04 -15.08
N ALA A 424 -12.65 -5.33 -13.94
CA ALA A 424 -12.31 -6.44 -13.07
C ALA A 424 -13.50 -7.39 -12.91
N SER A 425 -13.19 -8.66 -12.72
CA SER A 425 -14.16 -9.70 -12.37
C SER A 425 -13.72 -10.35 -11.06
N LEU A 426 -14.63 -10.49 -10.11
CA LEU A 426 -14.35 -11.26 -8.91
C LEU A 426 -14.41 -12.74 -9.27
N GLU A 427 -13.31 -13.46 -9.14
CA GLU A 427 -13.22 -14.86 -9.53
C GLU A 427 -12.99 -15.76 -8.32
N ARG A 428 -13.56 -16.98 -8.41
CA ARG A 428 -13.17 -18.11 -7.58
C ARG A 428 -12.29 -19.01 -8.43
N ILE A 429 -11.11 -19.29 -7.92
CA ILE A 429 -10.05 -20.07 -8.54
C ILE A 429 -9.89 -21.33 -7.70
N GLU A 430 -10.07 -22.48 -8.32
CA GLU A 430 -9.99 -23.80 -7.70
C GLU A 430 -8.79 -24.53 -8.27
N ILE A 431 -7.82 -24.84 -7.42
CA ILE A 431 -6.55 -25.46 -7.78
C ILE A 431 -6.53 -26.84 -7.13
N ASN A 432 -6.49 -27.89 -7.95
CA ASN A 432 -6.27 -29.25 -7.47
C ASN A 432 -4.77 -29.51 -7.37
N VAL A 433 -4.28 -29.71 -6.15
CA VAL A 433 -2.83 -29.80 -5.88
C VAL A 433 -2.24 -31.10 -6.42
N LYS A 434 -2.96 -32.23 -6.28
CA LYS A 434 -2.50 -33.54 -6.75
C LYS A 434 -2.47 -33.65 -8.27
N LYS A 435 -3.54 -33.22 -8.94
CA LYS A 435 -3.66 -33.26 -10.40
C LYS A 435 -2.92 -32.12 -11.08
N LYS A 436 -2.53 -31.08 -10.32
CA LYS A 436 -1.95 -29.84 -10.84
C LYS A 436 -2.83 -29.24 -11.94
N THR A 437 -4.11 -29.05 -11.62
CA THR A 437 -5.10 -28.44 -12.52
C THR A 437 -5.74 -27.23 -11.86
N VAL A 438 -6.22 -26.28 -12.67
CA VAL A 438 -6.91 -25.08 -12.21
C VAL A 438 -8.25 -24.93 -12.94
N ARG A 439 -9.26 -24.48 -12.21
CA ARG A 439 -10.56 -24.07 -12.74
C ARG A 439 -10.91 -22.70 -12.21
N ARG A 440 -11.45 -21.85 -13.08
CA ARG A 440 -11.87 -20.49 -12.74
C ARG A 440 -13.35 -20.32 -12.99
N ARG A 441 -14.01 -19.56 -12.12
CA ARG A 441 -15.39 -19.10 -12.34
C ARG A 441 -15.57 -17.67 -11.81
N ALA A 442 -16.23 -16.83 -12.59
CA ALA A 442 -16.67 -15.53 -12.11
C ALA A 442 -17.73 -15.73 -11.00
N VAL A 443 -17.53 -15.05 -9.87
CA VAL A 443 -18.46 -14.95 -8.75
C VAL A 443 -19.30 -13.68 -8.87
N ALA A 444 -18.70 -12.60 -9.39
CA ALA A 444 -19.37 -11.35 -9.72
C ALA A 444 -18.63 -10.62 -10.85
N THR A 445 -19.39 -9.99 -11.74
CA THR A 445 -18.87 -9.31 -12.94
C THR A 445 -18.77 -7.78 -12.79
N GLY A 446 -18.96 -7.27 -11.57
CA GLY A 446 -18.72 -5.85 -11.26
C GLY A 446 -17.26 -5.60 -10.90
N ASN A 447 -16.82 -4.35 -11.04
CA ASN A 447 -15.51 -3.87 -10.60
C ASN A 447 -15.43 -3.86 -9.06
N LEU A 448 -15.28 -5.06 -8.49
CA LEU A 448 -15.13 -5.29 -7.06
C LEU A 448 -13.65 -5.45 -6.74
N ASP A 449 -13.14 -4.68 -5.79
CA ASP A 449 -11.76 -4.77 -5.34
C ASP A 449 -11.68 -4.42 -3.85
N PHE A 450 -10.48 -4.45 -3.28
CA PHE A 450 -10.18 -4.03 -1.90
C PHE A 450 -11.07 -4.72 -0.86
N ALA A 451 -11.26 -6.03 -1.05
CA ALA A 451 -12.07 -6.82 -0.15
C ALA A 451 -11.41 -6.93 1.23
N VAL A 452 -12.23 -6.90 2.26
CA VAL A 452 -11.81 -7.14 3.63
C VAL A 452 -12.59 -8.32 4.19
N ILE A 453 -11.86 -9.24 4.82
CA ILE A 453 -12.44 -10.37 5.55
C ILE A 453 -12.19 -10.20 7.04
N ASN A 454 -12.90 -10.98 7.86
CA ASN A 454 -12.55 -11.10 9.27
C ASN A 454 -11.12 -11.67 9.38
N PRO A 455 -10.16 -10.97 10.05
CA PRO A 455 -8.79 -11.42 10.16
C PRO A 455 -8.61 -12.81 10.77
N ALA A 456 -9.53 -13.26 11.63
CA ALA A 456 -9.50 -14.61 12.22
C ALA A 456 -9.66 -15.75 11.19
N TYR A 457 -10.08 -15.40 9.97
CA TYR A 457 -10.33 -16.33 8.86
C TYR A 457 -9.34 -16.19 7.70
N VAL A 458 -8.26 -15.41 7.85
CA VAL A 458 -7.18 -15.42 6.85
C VAL A 458 -6.65 -16.85 6.71
N GLY A 459 -6.61 -17.37 5.48
CA GLY A 459 -6.19 -18.74 5.20
C GLY A 459 -7.20 -19.83 5.54
N LYS A 460 -8.39 -19.45 6.01
CA LYS A 460 -9.47 -20.36 6.44
C LYS A 460 -10.75 -20.07 5.66
N LYS A 461 -11.60 -21.09 5.54
CA LYS A 461 -12.89 -20.96 4.85
C LYS A 461 -13.75 -19.89 5.52
N ASN A 462 -14.13 -18.87 4.75
CA ASN A 462 -15.01 -17.80 5.21
C ASN A 462 -16.27 -17.71 4.33
N ARG A 463 -17.38 -17.30 4.94
CA ARG A 463 -18.67 -17.08 4.25
C ARG A 463 -18.93 -15.63 3.89
N CYS A 464 -18.26 -14.70 4.55
CA CYS A 464 -18.48 -13.27 4.41
C CYS A 464 -17.18 -12.55 4.08
N ALA A 465 -17.31 -11.58 3.17
CA ALA A 465 -16.32 -10.55 2.87
C ALA A 465 -17.09 -9.24 2.66
N ALA A 466 -16.50 -8.13 3.09
CA ALA A 466 -16.94 -6.79 2.75
C ALA A 466 -16.13 -6.29 1.56
N TRP A 467 -16.74 -5.53 0.66
CA TRP A 467 -16.13 -5.15 -0.62
C TRP A 467 -16.23 -3.65 -0.84
N LEU A 468 -15.25 -3.11 -1.55
CA LEU A 468 -15.40 -1.83 -2.20
C LEU A 468 -15.89 -2.08 -3.64
N ILE A 469 -16.97 -1.41 -4.04
CA ILE A 469 -17.29 -1.30 -5.47
C ILE A 469 -16.52 -0.11 -6.00
N THR A 470 -15.51 -0.39 -6.81
CA THR A 470 -14.76 0.64 -7.48
C THR A 470 -15.47 0.95 -8.80
N LEU A 471 -16.35 1.95 -8.78
CA LEU A 471 -16.77 2.59 -10.03
C LEU A 471 -15.54 3.36 -10.53
N TYR A 472 -14.72 2.75 -11.38
CA TYR A 472 -13.56 3.39 -12.02
C TYR A 472 -13.97 4.53 -12.98
N ARG A 473 -15.03 5.31 -12.77
CA ARG A 473 -15.10 6.61 -13.46
C ARG A 473 -14.12 7.52 -12.73
N LEU A 474 -13.25 8.23 -13.43
CA LEU A 474 -12.47 9.35 -12.86
C LEU A 474 -13.20 10.65 -13.21
N ASP A 475 -14.47 10.73 -12.82
CA ASP A 475 -15.21 12.01 -12.82
C ASP A 475 -14.95 12.68 -11.46
N PRO A 476 -14.92 14.02 -11.31
CA PRO A 476 -14.76 14.68 -10.01
C PRO A 476 -15.88 14.31 -9.00
N TYR A 477 -16.91 13.62 -9.47
CA TYR A 477 -18.09 13.13 -8.76
C TYR A 477 -18.09 11.61 -8.52
N THR A 478 -16.94 10.96 -8.61
CA THR A 478 -16.87 9.50 -8.44
C THR A 478 -17.19 9.12 -7.01
N ILE A 479 -18.43 8.68 -6.80
CA ILE A 479 -18.91 8.14 -5.54
C ILE A 479 -18.56 6.66 -5.51
N VAL A 480 -17.63 6.29 -4.63
CA VAL A 480 -17.41 4.90 -4.26
C VAL A 480 -18.57 4.46 -3.38
N SER A 481 -19.39 3.54 -3.88
CA SER A 481 -20.47 2.94 -3.09
C SER A 481 -19.95 1.72 -2.33
N PHE A 482 -20.01 1.77 -1.01
CA PHE A 482 -19.75 0.61 -0.16
C PHE A 482 -20.94 -0.35 -0.23
N ILE A 483 -20.73 -1.61 -0.59
CA ILE A 483 -21.76 -2.65 -0.45
C ILE A 483 -21.48 -3.46 0.82
N PRO A 484 -22.37 -3.39 1.83
CA PRO A 484 -22.09 -3.98 3.15
C PRO A 484 -22.00 -5.51 3.19
N LYS A 485 -22.42 -6.24 2.15
CA LYS A 485 -22.40 -7.71 2.09
C LYS A 485 -22.76 -8.21 0.69
N LEU A 486 -21.97 -9.14 0.15
CA LEU A 486 -22.49 -10.13 -0.81
C LEU A 486 -22.86 -11.38 0.01
N PHE A 487 -24.15 -11.65 0.20
CA PHE A 487 -24.57 -12.95 0.71
C PHE A 487 -24.30 -13.99 -0.37
N SER A 488 -23.46 -14.95 -0.04
CA SER A 488 -22.96 -15.95 -0.97
C SER A 488 -24.11 -16.67 -1.69
N LYS A 489 -24.07 -16.64 -3.02
CA LYS A 489 -24.45 -17.78 -3.87
C LYS A 489 -23.25 -18.71 -4.07
N ILE A 490 -22.30 -18.74 -3.12
CA ILE A 490 -21.10 -19.59 -3.16
C ILE A 490 -21.46 -21.05 -2.83
N GLU A 491 -22.68 -21.32 -2.33
CA GLU A 491 -23.16 -22.66 -1.95
C GLU A 491 -24.10 -23.37 -2.96
N LYS A 492 -24.28 -22.92 -4.22
CA LYS A 492 -25.07 -23.71 -5.20
C LYS A 492 -24.52 -23.70 -6.63
N LYS A 493 -23.62 -24.64 -6.91
CA LYS A 493 -23.66 -25.63 -8.01
C LYS A 493 -22.36 -26.41 -8.06
#